data_AF-A0A9W7YUN3-F1
#
_entry.id   AF-A0A9W7YUN3-F1
#
_cell.length_a   1.000
_cell.length_b   1.000
_cell.length_c   1.000
_cell.angle_alpha   90.00
_cell.angle_beta   90.00
_cell.angle_gamma   90.00
#
_symmetry.space_group_name_H-M   'P 1'
#
loop_
_entity.id
_entity.type
_entity.pdbx_description
1 polymer ?
#
loop_
_entity_poly.entity_id
_entity_poly.type
_entity_poly.pdbx_seq_one_letter_code
_entity_poly.pdbx_strand_id
1 'polypeptide(L)'
;MFVSTCIGMWMWVRTLDVHSMYAYNWRHVWPNGVRRGFQDTNICCGYLSPLDSPVQGSHSCLNKDVYGCMVFVQTYAQGYLSYVYTWLFVFVVVDVVALLGVLVVLVVRNDEERLRWSRANAIFRSMKKANSSVTLHGRDTRPGANEK
;
A
#
# COMPACT_ATOMS: atom_id res chain seq x y z
N MET A 1 1.19 -5.27 7.70
CA MET A 1 0.88 -3.86 7.39
C MET A 1 2.09 -3.11 6.90
N PHE A 2 2.96 -2.51 7.72
CA PHE A 2 4.09 -1.72 7.17
C PHE A 2 5.03 -2.53 6.27
N VAL A 3 5.36 -3.76 6.65
CA VAL A 3 6.24 -4.63 5.86
C VAL A 3 5.62 -4.98 4.50
N SER A 4 4.33 -5.33 4.45
CA SER A 4 3.63 -5.66 3.20
C SER A 4 3.53 -4.44 2.27
N THR A 5 3.26 -3.25 2.81
CA THR A 5 3.22 -2.01 2.02
C THR A 5 4.60 -1.61 1.50
N CYS A 6 5.66 -1.72 2.32
CA CYS A 6 7.03 -1.44 1.89
C CYS A 6 7.51 -2.42 0.80
N ILE A 7 7.19 -3.70 0.93
CA ILE A 7 7.51 -4.71 -0.10
C ILE A 7 6.75 -4.40 -1.39
N GLY A 8 5.46 -4.05 -1.32
CA GLY A 8 4.67 -3.65 -2.48
C GLY A 8 5.27 -2.45 -3.22
N MET A 9 5.67 -1.41 -2.48
CA MET A 9 6.28 -0.21 -3.05
C MET A 9 7.68 -0.47 -3.62
N TRP A 10 8.49 -1.29 -2.95
CA TRP A 10 9.79 -1.70 -3.44
C TRP A 10 9.68 -2.53 -4.73
N MET A 11 8.74 -3.47 -4.76
CA MET A 11 8.47 -4.28 -5.94
C MET A 11 7.97 -3.42 -7.11
N TRP A 12 7.11 -2.43 -6.86
CA TRP A 12 6.64 -1.48 -7.87
C TRP A 12 7.78 -0.76 -8.58
N VAL A 13 8.74 -0.21 -7.81
CA VAL A 13 9.95 0.45 -8.36
C VAL A 13 10.76 -0.53 -9.20
N ARG A 14 10.92 -1.77 -8.73
CA ARG A 14 11.64 -2.82 -9.48
C ARG A 14 10.95 -3.22 -10.78
N THR A 15 9.62 -3.15 -10.86
CA THR A 15 8.91 -3.39 -12.13
C THR A 15 9.11 -2.29 -13.15
N LEU A 16 9.26 -1.03 -12.73
CA LEU A 16 9.56 0.06 -13.66
C LEU A 16 10.91 -0.16 -14.36
N ASP A 17 11.91 -0.65 -13.61
CA ASP A 17 13.27 -0.91 -14.12
C ASP A 17 13.44 -2.28 -14.78
N VAL A 18 12.39 -3.10 -14.83
CA VAL A 18 12.55 -4.51 -15.23
C VAL A 18 13.07 -4.65 -16.66
N HIS A 19 12.74 -3.69 -17.53
CA HIS A 19 13.11 -3.71 -18.95
C HIS A 19 14.62 -3.68 -19.18
N SER A 20 15.35 -2.84 -18.44
CA SER A 20 16.82 -2.74 -18.54
C SER A 20 17.50 -3.93 -17.86
N MET A 21 16.90 -4.43 -16.78
CA MET A 21 17.44 -5.56 -16.01
C MET A 21 17.38 -6.88 -16.78
N TYR A 22 16.35 -7.11 -17.61
CA TYR A 22 16.26 -8.32 -18.44
C TYR A 22 17.36 -8.39 -19.50
N ALA A 23 17.73 -7.26 -20.11
CA ALA A 23 18.80 -7.21 -21.10
C ALA A 23 20.15 -7.56 -20.47
N TYR A 24 20.41 -7.08 -19.25
CA TYR A 24 21.62 -7.42 -18.50
C TYR A 24 21.62 -8.90 -18.08
N ASN A 25 20.50 -9.38 -17.52
CA ASN A 25 20.38 -10.75 -17.04
C ASN A 25 20.51 -11.77 -18.18
N TRP A 26 19.97 -11.48 -19.36
CA TRP A 26 20.13 -12.33 -20.54
C TRP A 26 21.60 -12.51 -20.92
N ARG A 27 22.40 -11.43 -20.86
CA ARG A 27 23.81 -11.45 -21.28
C ARG A 27 24.73 -12.07 -20.24
N HIS A 28 24.46 -11.84 -18.95
CA HIS A 28 25.42 -12.14 -17.89
C HIS A 28 24.97 -13.21 -16.88
N VAL A 29 23.67 -13.40 -16.69
CA VAL A 29 23.14 -14.20 -15.57
C VAL A 29 22.50 -15.50 -16.04
N TRP A 30 21.85 -15.49 -17.20
CA TRP A 30 21.05 -16.63 -17.64
C TRP A 30 21.91 -17.80 -18.17
N PRO A 31 21.67 -19.02 -17.69
CA PRO A 31 22.40 -20.19 -18.17
C PRO A 31 22.04 -20.54 -19.62
N ASN A 32 22.99 -21.14 -20.33
CA ASN A 32 22.86 -21.52 -21.74
C ASN A 32 21.63 -22.40 -22.02
N GLY A 33 21.26 -23.29 -21.10
CA GLY A 33 20.09 -24.17 -21.28
C GLY A 33 18.75 -23.41 -21.34
N VAL A 34 18.57 -22.41 -20.47
CA VAL A 34 17.35 -21.59 -20.45
C VAL A 34 17.28 -20.72 -21.70
N ARG A 35 18.39 -20.08 -22.07
CA ARG A 35 18.48 -19.26 -23.28
C ARG A 35 18.25 -20.08 -24.55
N ARG A 36 18.82 -21.29 -24.64
CA ARG A 36 18.57 -22.21 -25.76
C ARG A 36 17.10 -22.62 -25.82
N GLY A 37 16.48 -22.95 -24.69
CA GLY A 37 15.05 -23.26 -24.63
C GLY A 37 14.18 -22.13 -25.19
N PHE A 38 14.46 -20.87 -24.81
CA PHE A 38 13.76 -19.72 -25.37
C PHE A 38 13.98 -19.54 -26.87
N GLN A 39 15.22 -19.72 -27.35
CA GLN A 39 15.58 -19.59 -28.75
C GLN A 39 14.92 -20.66 -29.63
N ASP A 40 14.98 -21.93 -29.20
CA ASP A 40 14.44 -23.06 -29.96
C ASP A 40 12.89 -23.09 -29.93
N THR A 41 12.26 -22.65 -28.83
CA THR A 41 10.79 -22.64 -28.71
C THR A 41 10.15 -21.50 -29.50
N ASN A 42 10.77 -20.31 -29.52
CA ASN A 42 10.17 -19.11 -30.12
C ASN A 42 10.81 -18.71 -31.46
N ILE A 43 11.70 -19.55 -32.01
CA ILE A 43 12.38 -19.33 -33.29
C ILE A 43 13.02 -17.93 -33.35
N CYS A 44 13.82 -17.61 -32.33
CA CYS A 44 14.46 -16.30 -32.18
C CYS A 44 15.95 -16.47 -31.84
N CYS A 45 16.76 -15.45 -32.11
CA CYS A 45 18.21 -15.51 -31.86
C CYS A 45 18.74 -14.23 -31.22
N GLY A 46 19.56 -14.38 -30.17
CA GLY A 46 20.08 -13.27 -29.37
C GLY A 46 18.99 -12.47 -28.64
N TYR A 47 19.37 -11.37 -27.99
CA TYR A 47 18.43 -10.53 -27.24
C TYR A 47 17.77 -9.45 -28.12
N LEU A 48 18.51 -8.38 -28.48
CA LEU A 48 18.02 -7.36 -29.42
C LEU A 48 18.23 -7.79 -30.89
N SER A 49 19.36 -8.41 -31.17
CA SER A 49 19.78 -8.82 -32.51
C SER A 49 20.36 -10.23 -32.48
N PRO A 50 20.43 -10.94 -33.62
CA PRO A 50 21.00 -12.30 -33.72
C PRO A 50 22.45 -12.42 -33.20
N LEU A 51 23.20 -11.31 -33.25
CA LEU A 51 24.59 -11.23 -32.81
C LEU A 51 24.74 -10.88 -31.32
N ASP A 52 23.64 -10.50 -30.65
CA ASP A 52 23.65 -10.00 -29.27
C ASP A 52 23.48 -11.16 -28.28
N SER A 53 24.61 -11.79 -27.93
CA SER A 53 24.72 -12.95 -27.03
C SER A 53 23.88 -14.17 -27.45
N PRO A 54 24.10 -14.73 -28.67
CA PRO A 54 23.48 -15.99 -29.08
C PRO A 54 24.09 -17.17 -28.32
N VAL A 55 23.29 -18.20 -28.05
CA VAL A 55 23.80 -19.45 -27.47
C VAL A 55 24.29 -20.33 -28.60
N GLN A 56 25.56 -20.74 -28.54
CA GLN A 56 26.12 -21.62 -29.55
C GLN A 56 25.41 -22.99 -29.51
N GLY A 57 24.82 -23.36 -30.65
CA GLY A 57 24.12 -24.63 -30.87
C GLY A 57 22.59 -24.62 -30.64
N SER A 58 21.94 -23.45 -30.57
CA SER A 58 20.48 -23.40 -30.83
C SER A 58 20.22 -23.65 -32.32
N HIS A 59 19.16 -24.39 -32.65
CA HIS A 59 18.80 -24.69 -34.03
C HIS A 59 18.26 -23.44 -34.75
N SER A 60 17.60 -22.56 -34.00
CA SER A 60 17.01 -21.33 -34.55
C SER A 60 18.04 -20.26 -34.91
N CYS A 61 19.22 -20.27 -34.28
CA CYS A 61 20.31 -19.34 -34.57
C CYS A 61 21.15 -19.69 -35.83
N LEU A 62 20.86 -20.79 -36.53
CA LEU A 62 21.54 -21.14 -37.79
C LEU A 62 21.10 -20.24 -38.96
N ASN A 63 19.85 -19.76 -38.94
CA ASN A 63 19.36 -18.80 -39.92
C ASN A 63 19.69 -17.38 -39.42
N LYS A 64 20.27 -16.53 -40.28
CA LYS A 64 20.65 -15.16 -39.89
C LYS A 64 19.50 -14.14 -39.97
N ASP A 65 18.36 -14.53 -40.55
CA ASP A 65 17.19 -13.67 -40.78
C ASP A 65 16.14 -13.72 -39.65
N VAL A 66 16.49 -14.27 -38.48
CA VAL A 66 15.59 -14.31 -37.32
C VAL A 66 15.67 -13.04 -36.49
N TYR A 67 14.56 -12.70 -35.84
CA TYR A 67 14.47 -11.54 -34.95
C TYR A 67 15.02 -11.84 -33.54
N GLY A 68 15.33 -10.79 -32.79
CA GLY A 68 15.76 -10.89 -31.39
C GLY A 68 14.68 -11.46 -30.46
N CYS A 69 15.09 -12.22 -29.46
CA CYS A 69 14.17 -12.81 -28.47
C CYS A 69 13.59 -11.79 -27.47
N MET A 70 13.97 -10.51 -27.53
CA MET A 70 13.53 -9.45 -26.61
C MET A 70 12.01 -9.42 -26.44
N VAL A 71 11.24 -9.47 -27.53
CA VAL A 71 9.78 -9.35 -27.47
C VAL A 71 9.15 -10.55 -26.76
N PHE A 72 9.66 -11.76 -26.99
CA PHE A 72 9.18 -12.98 -26.34
C PHE A 72 9.55 -13.02 -24.86
N VAL A 73 10.78 -12.61 -24.53
CA VAL A 73 11.22 -12.50 -23.13
C VAL A 73 10.39 -11.45 -22.40
N GLN A 74 10.14 -10.30 -23.03
CA GLN A 74 9.34 -9.23 -22.46
C GLN A 74 7.88 -9.65 -22.26
N THR A 75 7.25 -10.29 -23.25
CA THR A 75 5.85 -10.75 -23.11
C THR A 75 5.71 -11.82 -22.03
N TYR A 76 6.63 -12.79 -21.97
CA TYR A 76 6.65 -13.79 -20.90
C TYR A 76 6.83 -13.14 -19.52
N ALA A 77 7.79 -12.22 -19.39
CA ALA A 77 8.06 -11.51 -18.15
C ALA A 77 6.85 -10.69 -17.70
N GLN A 78 6.26 -9.92 -18.61
CA GLN A 78 5.08 -9.09 -18.34
C GLN A 78 3.88 -9.93 -17.89
N GLY A 79 3.67 -11.12 -18.48
CA GLY A 79 2.60 -12.02 -18.05
C GLY A 79 2.79 -12.52 -16.62
N TYR A 80 4.00 -12.98 -16.29
CA TYR A 80 4.33 -13.43 -14.94
C TYR A 80 4.24 -12.29 -13.91
N LEU A 81 4.82 -11.14 -14.24
CA LEU A 81 4.80 -9.94 -13.41
C LEU A 81 3.37 -9.47 -13.15
N SER A 82 2.52 -9.42 -14.17
CA SER A 82 1.12 -8.99 -14.03
C SER A 82 0.38 -9.86 -13.02
N TYR A 83 0.53 -11.18 -13.09
CA TYR A 83 -0.12 -12.09 -12.15
C TYR A 83 0.31 -11.82 -10.71
N VAL A 84 1.62 -11.73 -10.46
CA VAL A 84 2.17 -11.46 -9.12
C VAL A 84 1.74 -10.08 -8.62
N TYR A 85 1.78 -9.06 -9.47
CA TYR A 85 1.36 -7.71 -9.11
C TYR A 85 -0.10 -7.60 -8.75
N THR A 86 -0.99 -8.27 -9.49
CA THR A 86 -2.42 -8.27 -9.16
C THR A 86 -2.65 -8.76 -7.73
N TRP A 87 -2.03 -9.86 -7.33
CA TRP A 87 -2.15 -10.37 -5.96
C TRP A 87 -1.58 -9.41 -4.92
N LEU A 88 -0.40 -8.84 -5.17
CA LEU A 88 0.20 -7.85 -4.27
C LEU A 88 -0.68 -6.62 -4.10
N PHE A 89 -1.28 -6.11 -5.20
CA PHE A 89 -2.20 -4.99 -5.14
C PHE A 89 -3.44 -5.30 -4.31
N VAL A 90 -3.99 -6.50 -4.42
CA VAL A 90 -5.12 -6.92 -3.59
C VAL A 90 -4.76 -6.86 -2.11
N PHE A 91 -3.58 -7.36 -1.71
CA PHE A 91 -3.13 -7.27 -0.32
C PHE A 91 -2.93 -5.84 0.15
N VAL A 92 -2.33 -4.97 -0.67
CA VAL A 92 -2.14 -3.55 -0.34
C VAL A 92 -3.49 -2.85 -0.17
N VAL A 93 -4.47 -3.12 -1.03
CA VAL A 93 -5.83 -2.55 -0.92
C VAL A 93 -6.48 -2.98 0.40
N VAL A 94 -6.39 -4.27 0.76
CA VAL A 94 -6.92 -4.77 2.05
C VAL A 94 -6.23 -4.08 3.23
N ASP A 95 -4.90 -3.93 3.19
CA ASP A 95 -4.15 -3.22 4.22
C ASP A 95 -4.59 -1.75 4.35
N VAL A 96 -4.78 -1.05 3.22
CA VAL A 96 -5.26 0.34 3.22
C VAL A 96 -6.67 0.45 3.81
N VAL A 97 -7.59 -0.45 3.45
CA VAL A 97 -8.95 -0.47 4.01
C VAL A 97 -8.92 -0.72 5.51
N ALA A 98 -8.09 -1.67 5.97
CA ALA A 98 -7.95 -1.93 7.39
C ALA A 98 -7.33 -0.74 8.15
N LEU A 99 -6.34 -0.05 7.57
CA LEU A 99 -5.79 1.19 8.13
C LEU A 99 -6.84 2.31 8.21
N LEU A 100 -7.68 2.46 7.18
CA LEU A 100 -8.80 3.40 7.22
C LEU A 100 -9.80 3.03 8.31
N GLY A 101 -10.10 1.74 8.48
CA GLY A 101 -10.93 1.25 9.57
C GLY A 101 -10.36 1.63 10.95
N VAL A 102 -9.06 1.40 11.16
CA VAL A 102 -8.36 1.81 12.39
C VAL A 102 -8.43 3.33 12.59
N LEU A 103 -8.21 4.11 11.53
CA LEU A 103 -8.24 5.57 11.58
C LEU A 103 -9.64 6.09 11.96
N VAL A 104 -10.71 5.55 11.37
CA VAL A 104 -12.09 5.89 11.73
C VAL A 104 -12.37 5.56 13.18
N VAL A 105 -11.95 4.38 13.66
CA VAL A 105 -12.13 3.99 15.07
C VAL A 105 -11.40 4.97 16.00
N LEU A 106 -10.18 5.40 15.66
CA LEU A 106 -9.44 6.39 16.45
C LEU A 106 -10.16 7.74 16.50
N VAL A 107 -10.68 8.21 15.36
CA VAL A 107 -11.44 9.46 15.29
C VAL A 107 -12.71 9.38 16.14
N VAL A 108 -13.48 8.30 16.02
CA VAL A 108 -14.72 8.10 16.79
C VAL A 108 -14.44 8.06 18.29
N ARG A 109 -13.38 7.37 18.74
CA ARG A 109 -13.00 7.36 20.17
C ARG A 109 -12.61 8.74 20.67
N ASN A 110 -11.87 9.50 19.88
CA ASN A 110 -11.48 10.87 20.22
C ASN A 110 -12.70 11.80 20.31
N ASP A 111 -13.69 11.64 19.43
CA ASP A 111 -14.94 12.40 19.46
C ASP A 111 -15.82 12.03 20.66
N GLU A 112 -15.91 10.74 21.00
CA GLU A 112 -16.62 10.31 22.22
C GLU A 112 -16.00 10.92 23.47
N GLU A 113 -14.67 10.93 23.57
CA GLU A 113 -13.98 11.55 24.71
C GLU A 113 -14.31 13.04 24.80
N ARG A 114 -14.22 13.78 23.69
CA ARG A 114 -14.62 15.20 23.64
C ARG A 114 -16.08 15.42 24.06
N LEU A 115 -17.00 14.56 23.61
CA LEU A 115 -18.41 14.66 23.97
C LEU A 115 -18.64 14.40 25.47
N ARG A 116 -17.92 13.45 26.07
CA ARG A 116 -17.96 13.18 27.51
C ARG A 116 -17.52 14.40 28.32
N TRP A 117 -16.42 15.04 27.92
CA TRP A 117 -15.94 16.29 28.55
C TRP A 117 -16.95 17.43 28.44
N SER A 118 -17.56 17.62 27.27
CA SER A 118 -18.57 18.65 27.05
C SER A 118 -19.83 18.44 27.91
N ARG A 119 -20.32 17.20 28.02
CA ARG A 119 -21.47 16.86 28.87
C ARG A 119 -21.19 17.07 30.36
N ALA A 120 -20.02 16.66 30.85
CA ALA A 120 -19.63 16.86 32.24
C ALA A 120 -19.58 18.36 32.62
N ASN A 121 -19.02 19.19 31.74
CA ASN A 121 -18.97 20.64 31.93
C ASN A 121 -20.36 21.30 31.92
N ALA A 122 -21.28 20.82 31.09
CA ALA A 122 -22.67 21.31 31.06
C ALA A 122 -23.41 21.00 32.38
N ILE A 123 -23.25 19.78 32.91
CA ILE A 123 -23.82 19.39 34.20
C ILE A 123 -23.26 20.27 35.32
N PHE A 124 -21.93 20.46 35.36
CA PHE A 124 -21.30 21.28 36.40
C PHE A 124 -21.79 22.74 36.37
N ARG A 125 -21.99 23.33 35.19
CA ARG A 125 -22.61 24.66 35.07
C ARG A 125 -24.04 24.69 35.58
N SER A 126 -24.84 23.67 35.28
CA SER A 126 -26.23 23.58 35.75
C SER A 126 -26.30 23.51 37.27
N MET A 127 -25.43 22.71 37.91
CA MET A 127 -25.31 22.61 39.36
C MET A 127 -24.86 23.93 39.99
N LYS A 128 -23.88 24.62 39.38
CA LYS A 128 -23.46 25.95 39.84
C LYS A 128 -24.60 26.96 39.81
N LYS A 129 -25.42 26.96 38.75
CA LYS A 129 -26.59 27.85 38.63
C LYS A 129 -27.67 27.53 39.67
N ALA A 130 -27.96 26.24 39.89
CA ALA A 130 -28.90 25.80 40.91
C ALA A 130 -28.46 26.21 42.32
N ASN A 131 -27.19 25.97 42.67
CA ASN A 131 -26.64 26.34 43.98
C ASN A 131 -26.67 27.86 44.21
N SER A 132 -26.39 28.67 43.18
CA SER A 132 -26.49 30.13 43.25
C SER A 132 -27.93 30.62 43.46
N SER A 133 -28.95 29.90 42.98
CA SER A 133 -30.36 30.26 43.20
C SER A 133 -30.81 29.94 44.63
N VAL A 134 -30.37 28.81 45.19
CA VAL A 134 -30.66 28.40 46.57
C VAL A 134 -30.04 29.38 47.57
N THR A 135 -28.81 29.84 47.32
CA THR A 135 -28.14 30.82 48.19
C THR A 135 -28.79 32.22 48.15
N LEU A 136 -29.46 32.60 47.06
CA LEU A 136 -30.26 33.83 47.00
C LEU A 136 -31.59 33.68 47.77
N HIS A 137 -32.27 32.54 47.64
CA HIS A 137 -33.56 32.32 48.30
C HIS A 137 -33.43 32.08 49.81
N GLY A 138 -32.33 31.48 50.28
CA GLY A 138 -32.04 31.30 51.70
C GLY A 138 -31.64 32.57 52.45
N ARG A 139 -31.44 33.71 51.76
CA ARG A 139 -31.11 34.99 52.40
C ARG A 139 -32.37 35.79 52.80
N ASP A 140 -33.54 35.41 52.31
CA ASP A 140 -34.81 36.13 52.52
C ASP A 140 -35.62 35.62 53.73
N THR A 141 -35.13 34.57 54.40
CA THR A 141 -35.67 34.08 55.69
C THR A 141 -34.78 34.52 56.86
N ARG A 142 -34.50 35.83 56.97
CA ARG A 142 -34.29 36.43 58.29
C ARG A 142 -35.65 36.96 58.75
N PRO A 143 -36.38 36.25 59.64
CA PRO A 143 -37.45 36.92 60.37
C PRO A 143 -36.82 38.08 61.12
N GLY A 144 -37.37 39.28 60.91
CA GLY A 144 -37.06 40.43 61.75
C GLY A 144 -37.27 40.02 63.20
N ALA A 145 -36.17 39.95 63.95
CA ALA A 145 -36.21 39.97 65.40
C ALA A 145 -36.53 41.41 65.80
N ASN A 146 -37.83 41.69 65.82
CA ASN A 146 -38.41 42.85 66.45
C ASN A 146 -38.52 42.57 67.96
N GLU A 147 -38.38 43.63 68.75
CA GLU A 147 -39.15 43.86 69.97
C GLU A 147 -38.75 43.08 71.25
N LYS A 148 -37.88 43.67 72.08
CA LYS A 148 -38.20 44.40 73.32
C LYS A 148 -36.94 44.78 74.10
#